data_AF-A0A7J3A7F5-F1
#
_entry.id   AF-A0A7J3A7F5-F1
#
_cell.length_a   1.000
_cell.length_b   1.000
_cell.length_c   1.000
_cell.angle_alpha   90.00
_cell.angle_beta   90.00
_cell.angle_gamma   90.00
#
_symmetry.space_group_name_H-M   'P 1'
#
loop_
_entity.id
_entity.type
_entity.pdbx_description
1 polymer ?
#
loop_
_entity_poly.entity_id
_entity_poly.type
_entity_poly.pdbx_seq_one_letter_code
_entity_poly.pdbx_strand_id
1 'polypeptide(L)' 'MEMEEARRGFIAHLVVYILVNIMLLAINLIYVPQEIWFFYPLIGWGIGVAMHYLFGVRWYEKTLIEKEAKAEYRARRAVI' A
#
# COMPACT_ATOMS: atom_id res chain seq x y z
N MET A 1 -1.08 -2.49 17.51
CA MET A 1 -1.18 -1.03 17.26
C MET A 1 -0.41 -0.64 16.00
N GLU A 2 0.90 -0.90 15.88
CA GLU A 2 1.69 -0.50 14.69
C GLU A 2 1.17 -1.06 13.34
N MET A 3 0.72 -2.33 13.29
CA MET A 3 0.12 -2.92 12.08
C MET A 3 -1.14 -2.19 11.60
N GLU A 4 -1.95 -1.75 12.56
CA GLU A 4 -3.23 -1.11 12.27
C GLU A 4 -3.03 0.30 11.73
N GLU A 5 -2.04 1.02 12.26
CA GLU A 5 -1.60 2.33 11.76
C GLU A 5 -1.03 2.23 10.35
N ALA A 6 -0.14 1.26 10.09
CA ALA A 6 0.41 1.03 8.75
C ALA A 6 -0.69 0.72 7.72
N ARG A 7 -1.68 -0.10 8.08
CA ARG A 7 -2.82 -0.43 7.22
C ARG A 7 -3.73 0.78 6.99
N ARG A 8 -4.04 1.56 8.03
CA ARG A 8 -4.84 2.80 7.91
C ARG A 8 -4.14 3.84 7.02
N GLY A 9 -2.83 4.03 7.20
CA GLY A 9 -2.02 4.91 6.35
C GLY A 9 -2.03 4.49 4.88
N PHE A 10 -1.87 3.19 4.60
CA PHE A 10 -1.98 2.66 3.26
C PHE A 10 -3.38 2.86 2.63
N ILE A 11 -4.45 2.60 3.39
CA ILE A 11 -5.83 2.82 2.91
C ILE A 11 -6.06 4.30 2.59
N ALA A 12 -5.64 5.21 3.46
CA ALA A 12 -5.76 6.64 3.19
C ALA A 12 -5.04 7.05 1.90
N HIS A 13 -3.82 6.53 1.70
CA HIS A 13 -3.04 6.79 0.49
C HIS A 13 -3.72 6.21 -0.77
N LEU A 14 -4.29 5.01 -0.69
CA LEU A 14 -5.03 4.38 -1.77
C LEU A 14 -6.30 5.17 -2.14
N VAL A 15 -7.03 5.67 -1.14
CA VAL A 15 -8.22 6.50 -1.34
C VAL A 15 -7.86 7.80 -2.07
N VAL A 16 -6.82 8.50 -1.60
CA VAL A 16 -6.33 9.72 -2.25
C VAL A 16 -5.91 9.43 -3.70
N TYR A 17 -5.17 8.35 -3.92
CA TYR A 17 -4.76 7.92 -5.25
C TYR A 17 -5.95 7.70 -6.20
N ILE A 18 -7.01 7.02 -5.74
CA ILE A 18 -8.22 6.79 -6.55
C ILE A 18 -8.94 8.11 -6.85
N LEU A 19 -9.15 8.95 -5.84
CA LEU A 19 -9.87 10.23 -6.00
C LEU A 19 -9.14 11.17 -6.98
N VAL A 20 -7.82 11.28 -6.85
CA VAL A 20 -7.02 12.12 -7.75
C VAL A 20 -7.06 11.57 -9.18
N ASN A 21 -6.96 10.26 -9.38
CA ASN A 21 -7.03 9.69 -10.73
C ASN A 21 -8.42 9.84 -11.38
N ILE A 22 -9.50 9.73 -10.60
CA ILE A 22 -10.86 10.02 -11.11
C ILE A 22 -10.96 11.50 -11.52
N MET A 23 -10.42 12.42 -10.72
CA MET A 23 -10.38 13.83 -11.06
C MET A 23 -9.56 14.09 -12.34
N LEU A 24 -8.38 13.49 -12.47
CA LEU A 24 -7.53 13.64 -13.66
C LEU A 24 -8.18 13.03 -14.91
N LEU A 25 -8.86 11.88 -14.77
CA LEU A 25 -9.68 11.30 -15.83
C LEU A 25 -10.75 12.29 -16.30
N ALA A 26 -11.52 12.86 -15.36
CA ALA A 26 -12.55 13.84 -15.69
C ALA A 26 -11.97 15.07 -16.40
N ILE A 27 -10.87 15.63 -15.88
CA ILE A 27 -10.17 16.77 -16.49
C ILE A 27 -9.72 16.41 -17.91
N ASN A 28 -9.11 15.25 -18.10
CA ASN A 28 -8.62 14.85 -19.41
C ASN A 28 -9.75 14.76 -20.44
N LEU A 29 -10.85 14.09 -20.09
CA LEU A 29 -11.97 13.90 -21.00
C LEU A 29 -12.76 15.19 -21.27
N ILE A 30 -12.79 16.14 -20.33
CA ILE A 30 -13.50 17.41 -20.48
C ILE A 30 -12.68 18.42 -21.31
N TYR A 31 -11.39 18.57 -21.02
CA TYR A 31 -10.59 19.67 -21.56
C TYR A 31 -9.75 19.27 -22.78
N VAL A 32 -9.28 18.02 -22.84
CA VAL A 32 -8.36 17.55 -23.90
C VAL A 32 -8.71 16.12 -24.31
N PRO A 33 -9.93 15.84 -24.82
CA PRO A 33 -10.38 14.47 -25.11
C PRO A 33 -9.60 13.79 -26.22
N GLN A 34 -8.98 14.56 -27.13
CA GLN A 34 -8.14 14.03 -28.21
C GLN A 34 -6.83 13.38 -27.73
N GLU A 35 -6.35 13.70 -26.52
CA GLU A 35 -5.07 13.20 -26.00
C GLU A 35 -5.28 12.56 -24.63
N ILE A 36 -5.19 11.24 -24.52
CA ILE A 36 -5.49 10.50 -23.29
C ILE A 36 -4.26 10.44 -22.36
N TRP A 37 -3.95 11.56 -21.72
CA TRP A 37 -2.79 11.70 -20.84
C TRP A 37 -3.01 11.20 -19.40
N PHE A 38 -4.26 11.02 -18.92
CA PHE A 38 -4.52 10.59 -17.54
C PHE A 38 -3.90 9.21 -17.20
N PHE A 39 -3.61 8.40 -18.23
CA PHE A 39 -3.03 7.08 -18.09
C PHE A 39 -1.60 7.11 -17.52
N TYR A 40 -0.82 8.15 -17.84
CA TYR A 40 0.56 8.30 -17.35
C TYR A 40 0.63 8.44 -15.83
N PRO A 41 -0.09 9.37 -15.17
CA PRO A 41 -0.11 9.44 -13.71
C PRO A 41 -0.76 8.20 -13.09
N LEU A 42 -1.78 7.62 -13.73
CA LEU A 42 -2.41 6.38 -13.24
C LEU A 42 -1.38 5.24 -13.14
N ILE A 43 -0.67 4.92 -14.21
CA ILE A 43 0.33 3.84 -14.16
C ILE A 43 1.54 4.23 -13.31
N GLY A 44 2.09 5.43 -13.53
CA GLY A 44 3.31 5.87 -12.85
C GLY A 44 3.15 5.86 -11.33
N TRP A 45 2.07 6.43 -10.82
CA TRP A 45 1.80 6.45 -9.37
C TRP A 45 1.26 5.10 -8.88
N GLY A 46 0.50 4.38 -9.71
CA GLY A 46 -0.03 3.06 -9.36
C GLY A 46 1.06 2.05 -9.03
N ILE A 47 2.20 2.10 -9.72
CA ILE A 47 3.38 1.29 -9.40
C ILE A 47 3.91 1.61 -7.99
N GLY A 48 3.99 2.90 -7.64
CA GLY A 48 4.40 3.34 -6.30
C GLY A 48 3.49 2.81 -5.20
N VAL A 49 2.17 2.89 -5.39
CA VAL A 49 1.18 2.35 -4.45
C VAL A 49 1.31 0.83 -4.31
N ALA A 50 1.48 0.12 -5.42
CA ALA A 50 1.67 -1.33 -5.41
C ALA A 50 2.94 -1.75 -4.66
N MET A 51 4.05 -1.02 -4.87
CA MET A 51 5.28 -1.25 -4.11
C MET A 51 5.09 -0.98 -2.62
N HIS A 52 4.39 0.11 -2.25
CA HIS A 52 4.07 0.39 -0.85
C HIS A 52 3.29 -0.73 -0.17
N TYR A 53 2.33 -1.33 -0.87
CA TYR A 53 1.60 -2.48 -0.35
C TYR A 53 2.49 -3.72 -0.17
N LEU A 54 3.24 -4.08 -1.21
CA LEU A 54 4.05 -5.29 -1.23
C LEU A 54 5.20 -5.24 -0.22
N PHE A 55 5.92 -4.12 -0.14
CA PHE A 55 7.09 -3.98 0.70
C PHE A 55 6.78 -3.37 2.07
N GLY A 56 5.79 -2.47 2.16
CA GLY A 56 5.42 -1.85 3.43
C GLY A 56 4.52 -2.74 4.27
N VAL A 57 3.38 -3.17 3.71
CA VAL A 57 2.36 -3.90 4.48
C VAL A 57 2.73 -5.39 4.59
N ARG A 58 3.01 -6.02 3.45
CA ARG A 58 3.17 -7.48 3.39
C ARG A 58 4.49 -7.97 3.98
N TRP A 59 5.57 -7.20 3.84
CA TRP A 59 6.86 -7.54 4.44
C TRP A 59 6.82 -7.39 5.96
N TYR A 60 6.21 -6.31 6.45
CA TYR A 60 6.09 -6.04 7.88
C TYR A 60 5.26 -7.12 8.60
N GLU A 61 4.16 -7.59 8.00
CA GLU A 61 3.37 -8.73 8.50
C GLU A 61 4.22 -10.01 8.64
N LYS A 62 5.02 -10.35 7.61
CA LYS A 62 5.93 -11.51 7.66
C LYS A 62 6.93 -11.40 8.80
N THR A 63 7.54 -10.22 8.98
CA THR A 63 8.57 -10.03 10.03
C THR A 63 8.00 -10.14 11.44
N LEU A 64 6.74 -9.76 11.65
CA LEU A 64 6.08 -9.91 12.95
C LEU A 64 5.79 -11.38 13.26
N ILE A 65 5.21 -12.11 12.31
CA ILE A 65 4.94 -13.55 12.46
C ILE A 65 6.24 -14.32 12.76
N GLU A 66 7.35 -13.99 12.08
CA GLU A 66 8.66 -14.60 12.34
C GLU A 66 9.20 -14.25 13.74
N LYS A 67 9.01 -13.01 14.20
CA LYS A 67 9.43 -12.58 15.54
C LYS A 67 8.62 -13.29 16.64
N GLU A 68 7.31 -13.40 16.47
CA GLU A 68 6.41 -14.10 17.40
C GLU A 68 6.76 -15.59 17.48
N ALA A 69 6.94 -16.27 16.33
CA ALA A 69 7.33 -17.67 16.28
C ALA A 69 8.68 -17.94 16.97
N LYS A 70 9.68 -17.06 16.78
CA LYS A 70 10.97 -17.15 17.49
C LYS A 70 10.85 -16.87 18.98
N ALA A 71 9.97 -15.97 19.40
CA ALA A 71 9.72 -15.70 20.82
C ALA A 71 9.07 -16.91 21.50
N GLU A 72 8.06 -17.51 20.87
CA GLU A 72 7.38 -18.70 21.39
C GLU A 72 8.33 -19.91 21.46
N TYR A 73 9.13 -20.16 20.42
CA TYR A 73 10.14 -21.21 20.46
C TYR A 73 11.13 -21.03 21.61
N ARG A 74 11.62 -19.80 21.84
CA ARG A 74 12.54 -19.49 22.96
C ARG A 74 11.86 -19.67 24.31
N ALA A 75 10.60 -19.27 24.46
CA ALA A 75 9.84 -19.47 25.69
C ALA A 75 9.65 -20.95 26.01
N ARG A 76 9.26 -21.77 25.02
CA ARG A 76 9.12 -23.23 25.19
C ARG A 76 10.45 -23.91 25.54
N ARG A 77 11.55 -23.46 24.93
CA ARG A 77 12.90 -24.00 25.19
C ARG A 77 13.51 -23.57 26.52
N ALA A 78 13.02 -22.50 27.16
CA ALA A 78 13.50 -22.03 28.45
C ALA A 78 12.77 -22.69 29.63
N VAL A 79 11.67 -23.42 29.36
CA VAL A 79 10.83 -24.10 30.36
C VAL A 79 11.14 -25.61 30.43
N ILE A 80 11.94 -26.13 29.49
CA ILE A 80 12.48 -27.50 29.47
C ILE A 80 13.94 -27.43 29.93
#